data_AF-Q2EEM4-F1
#
_entry.id   AF-Q2EEM4-F1
#
_cell.length_a   1.000
_cell.length_b   1.000
_cell.length_c   1.000
_cell.angle_alpha   90.00
_cell.angle_beta   90.00
_cell.angle_gamma   90.00
#
_symmetry.space_group_name_H-M   'P 1'
#
loop_
_entity.id
_entity.type
_entity.pdbx_description
1 polymer ?
#
loop_
_entity_poly.entity_id
_entity_poly.type
_entity_poly.pdbx_seq_one_letter_code
_entity_poly.pdbx_strand_id
1 'polypeptide(L)'
;MHSVDFSSIANLKDSLANSNSFKIRPAKDGVAHGFSVHFTSDLTGHGDNIIDSSKSRAWDLGIIPFKEPCLVKCDKEYEGSWKLLNNRLDVYNDFYDENLQKHEDSLRYETASLDQLQKIRDDSYFKAMMGEIDPIELPFTRDISSSIPAQCVLNTVESQTPIRHLITNFCRYDGTLDQETFFRIEEFVGFRDHVQKIVPTKFRILGHLFYSDRVHFDARPDPSAHCQVDLSTVRSFNLREMRDIRLTQREDIVMASKEFVLYDFNISAEKFRQDTYITVTQDVTVQPTRPIADGVIYEFEILGIRNTKLRPVAAFLFPERVNTNPDMTVVFDLHLGEMLISLKDLP
;
A
#
# COMPACT_ATOMS: atom_id res chain seq x y z
N MET A 1 -19.33 8.20 -21.40
CA MET A 1 -20.13 8.72 -20.26
C MET A 1 -20.34 10.21 -20.39
N HIS A 2 -19.28 11.03 -20.42
CA HIS A 2 -19.33 12.48 -20.61
C HIS A 2 -18.25 12.93 -21.59
N SER A 3 -18.47 14.02 -22.33
CA SER A 3 -17.46 14.65 -23.18
C SER A 3 -17.44 16.15 -22.91
N VAL A 4 -16.26 16.72 -22.78
CA VAL A 4 -16.04 18.13 -22.45
C VAL A 4 -15.18 18.77 -23.52
N ASP A 5 -15.65 19.89 -24.06
CA ASP A 5 -14.86 20.75 -24.93
C ASP A 5 -14.20 21.86 -24.10
N PHE A 6 -12.89 21.74 -23.92
CA PHE A 6 -12.07 22.68 -23.16
C PHE A 6 -11.86 24.03 -23.86
N SER A 7 -12.23 24.17 -25.14
CA SER A 7 -12.15 25.44 -25.87
C SER A 7 -13.31 26.39 -25.56
N SER A 8 -14.37 25.91 -24.90
CA SER A 8 -15.59 26.66 -24.60
C SER A 8 -15.84 26.79 -23.10
N ILE A 9 -15.77 28.03 -22.60
CA ILE A 9 -16.08 28.34 -21.19
C ILE A 9 -17.52 27.95 -20.83
N ALA A 10 -18.46 28.06 -21.77
CA ALA A 10 -19.85 27.65 -21.55
C ALA A 10 -19.95 26.14 -21.31
N ASN A 11 -19.31 25.33 -22.17
CA ASN A 11 -19.27 23.87 -22.02
C ASN A 11 -18.57 23.44 -20.73
N LEU A 12 -17.51 24.16 -20.32
CA LEU A 12 -16.84 23.91 -19.05
C LEU A 12 -17.74 24.19 -17.85
N LYS A 13 -18.49 25.31 -17.85
CA LYS A 13 -19.44 25.64 -16.77
C LYS A 13 -20.55 24.61 -16.66
N ASP A 14 -21.11 24.18 -17.80
CA ASP A 14 -22.16 23.16 -17.84
C ASP A 14 -21.64 21.79 -17.38
N SER A 15 -20.34 21.53 -17.52
CA SER A 15 -19.70 20.30 -17.06
C SER A 15 -19.42 20.24 -15.56
N LEU A 16 -19.44 21.37 -14.84
CA LEU A 16 -19.15 21.39 -13.39
C LEU A 16 -20.25 20.72 -12.55
N ALA A 17 -21.47 20.65 -13.04
CA ALA A 17 -22.59 20.02 -12.36
C ALA A 17 -23.50 19.33 -13.37
N ASN A 18 -23.13 18.11 -13.76
CA ASN A 18 -23.83 17.36 -14.81
C ASN A 18 -24.17 15.95 -14.33
N SER A 19 -25.21 15.36 -14.90
CA SER A 19 -25.63 13.99 -14.62
C SER A 19 -26.32 13.41 -15.85
N ASN A 20 -26.10 12.12 -16.11
CA ASN A 20 -26.76 11.44 -17.21
C ASN A 20 -26.88 9.94 -16.93
N SER A 21 -27.72 9.25 -17.70
CA SER A 21 -27.76 7.79 -17.73
C SER A 21 -26.98 7.24 -18.94
N PHE A 22 -26.59 5.98 -18.84
CA PHE A 22 -25.91 5.25 -19.88
C PHE A 22 -26.35 3.79 -19.86
N LYS A 23 -26.22 3.15 -21.01
CA LYS A 23 -26.57 1.74 -21.20
C LYS A 23 -25.31 0.99 -21.58
N ILE A 24 -25.09 -0.16 -20.95
CA ILE A 24 -23.95 -1.03 -21.25
C ILE A 24 -24.44 -2.41 -21.63
N ARG A 25 -23.72 -3.04 -22.56
CA ARG A 25 -23.84 -4.46 -22.85
C ARG A 25 -22.56 -5.17 -22.44
N PRO A 26 -22.61 -6.17 -21.55
CA PRO A 26 -21.43 -6.94 -21.17
C PRO A 26 -20.86 -7.68 -22.38
N ALA A 27 -19.53 -7.71 -22.49
CA ALA A 27 -18.86 -8.50 -23.53
C ALA A 27 -18.82 -10.00 -23.22
N LYS A 28 -19.00 -10.38 -21.95
CA LYS A 28 -19.00 -11.77 -21.46
C LYS A 28 -19.97 -11.92 -20.28
N ASP A 29 -20.53 -13.11 -20.13
CA ASP A 29 -21.29 -13.49 -18.94
C ASP A 29 -20.33 -13.57 -17.74
N GLY A 30 -20.82 -13.19 -16.56
CA GLY A 30 -20.03 -13.32 -15.34
C GLY A 30 -20.52 -12.48 -14.17
N VAL A 31 -19.61 -12.23 -13.23
CA VAL A 31 -19.86 -11.39 -12.04
C VAL A 31 -19.10 -10.07 -12.22
N ALA A 32 -19.83 -8.97 -12.28
CA ALA A 32 -19.28 -7.62 -12.30
C ALA A 32 -19.21 -7.06 -10.87
N HIS A 33 -18.06 -6.50 -10.50
CA HIS A 33 -17.80 -5.98 -9.16
C HIS A 33 -17.78 -4.44 -9.09
N GLY A 34 -17.81 -3.76 -10.24
CA GLY A 34 -17.63 -2.33 -10.32
C GLY A 34 -17.50 -1.83 -11.77
N PHE A 35 -17.48 -0.52 -11.92
CA PHE A 35 -17.07 0.16 -13.15
C PHE A 35 -15.58 0.51 -13.09
N SER A 36 -14.90 0.39 -14.22
CA SER A 36 -13.59 1.01 -14.44
C SER A 36 -13.76 2.21 -15.37
N VAL A 37 -13.27 3.37 -14.96
CA VAL A 37 -13.36 4.63 -15.69
C VAL A 37 -11.95 5.08 -16.08
N HIS A 38 -11.82 5.55 -17.30
CA HIS A 38 -10.62 6.20 -17.83
C HIS A 38 -11.06 7.37 -18.69
N PHE A 39 -10.12 8.25 -19.05
CA PHE A 39 -10.40 9.35 -19.96
C PHE A 39 -9.61 9.20 -21.26
N THR A 40 -10.16 9.78 -22.31
CA THR A 40 -9.42 10.05 -23.54
C THR A 40 -9.45 11.55 -23.78
N SER A 41 -8.38 12.09 -24.35
CA SER A 41 -8.26 13.52 -24.65
C SER A 41 -7.60 13.70 -26.00
N ASP A 42 -8.25 14.42 -26.90
CA ASP A 42 -7.65 14.88 -28.14
C ASP A 42 -6.90 16.19 -27.87
N LEU A 43 -5.58 16.13 -27.97
CA LEU A 43 -4.71 17.27 -27.69
C LEU A 43 -4.80 18.39 -28.73
N THR A 44 -5.31 18.07 -29.92
CA THR A 44 -5.29 18.96 -31.09
C THR A 44 -6.67 19.38 -31.56
N GLY A 45 -7.72 18.65 -31.17
CA GLY A 45 -9.09 18.87 -31.65
C GLY A 45 -9.33 18.37 -33.09
N HIS A 46 -8.37 17.64 -33.67
CA HIS A 46 -8.43 17.13 -35.05
C HIS A 46 -8.63 15.60 -35.13
N GLY A 47 -8.65 14.90 -34.00
CA GLY A 47 -8.84 13.45 -33.89
C GLY A 47 -7.56 12.62 -34.04
N ASP A 48 -6.44 13.25 -34.41
CA ASP A 48 -5.21 12.53 -34.76
C ASP A 48 -4.28 12.26 -33.56
N ASN A 49 -4.38 13.07 -32.51
CA ASN A 49 -3.51 12.99 -31.33
C ASN A 49 -4.32 12.76 -30.05
N ILE A 50 -4.69 11.50 -29.83
CA ILE A 50 -5.51 11.09 -28.69
C ILE A 50 -4.61 10.49 -27.59
N ILE A 51 -4.62 11.11 -26.41
CA ILE A 51 -4.17 10.46 -25.18
C ILE A 51 -5.30 9.56 -24.69
N ASP A 52 -4.96 8.32 -24.38
CA ASP A 52 -5.85 7.36 -23.73
C ASP A 52 -5.25 6.97 -22.39
N SER A 53 -5.90 7.39 -21.30
CA SER A 53 -5.38 7.17 -19.95
C SER A 53 -5.36 5.68 -19.58
N SER A 54 -6.16 4.83 -20.24
CA SER A 54 -6.13 3.37 -20.01
C SER A 54 -4.87 2.69 -20.54
N LYS A 55 -4.14 3.36 -21.44
CA LYS A 55 -2.89 2.87 -22.05
C LYS A 55 -1.66 3.57 -21.50
N SER A 56 -1.85 4.60 -20.68
CA SER A 56 -0.77 5.38 -20.09
C SER A 56 -0.27 4.73 -18.80
N ARG A 57 1.00 4.99 -18.46
CA ARG A 57 1.58 4.64 -17.16
C ARG A 57 1.43 5.76 -16.12
N ALA A 58 1.14 6.98 -16.57
CA ALA A 58 1.07 8.17 -15.70
C ALA A 58 -0.29 8.36 -15.04
N TRP A 59 -1.33 7.67 -15.49
CA TRP A 59 -2.68 7.78 -14.95
C TRP A 59 -3.25 6.39 -14.67
N ASP A 60 -3.83 6.21 -13.49
CA ASP A 60 -4.54 4.99 -13.13
C ASP A 60 -5.98 4.99 -13.64
N LEU A 61 -6.58 3.81 -13.66
CA LEU A 61 -8.01 3.64 -13.86
C LEU A 61 -8.75 4.04 -12.56
N GLY A 62 -9.82 4.81 -12.70
CA GLY A 62 -10.77 5.02 -11.61
C GLY A 62 -11.63 3.78 -11.44
N ILE A 63 -11.62 3.16 -10.25
CA ILE A 63 -12.49 2.01 -9.94
C ILE A 63 -13.64 2.46 -9.06
N ILE A 64 -14.86 2.19 -9.51
CA ILE A 64 -16.09 2.52 -8.78
C ILE A 64 -16.80 1.20 -8.46
N PRO A 65 -16.64 0.68 -7.23
CA PRO A 65 -17.21 -0.60 -6.85
C PRO A 65 -18.73 -0.55 -6.80
N PHE A 66 -19.36 -1.66 -7.13
CA PHE A 66 -20.78 -1.86 -6.87
C PHE A 66 -21.01 -2.09 -5.36
N LYS A 67 -22.20 -1.72 -4.87
CA LYS A 67 -22.74 -2.08 -3.55
C LYS A 67 -22.59 -3.58 -3.30
N GLU A 68 -22.83 -4.39 -4.32
CA GLU A 68 -22.58 -5.84 -4.31
C GLU A 68 -22.20 -6.34 -5.71
N PRO A 69 -21.48 -7.49 -5.81
CA PRO A 69 -21.20 -8.09 -7.10
C PRO A 69 -22.50 -8.49 -7.84
N CYS A 70 -22.66 -8.08 -9.09
CA CYS A 70 -23.85 -8.35 -9.89
C CYS A 70 -23.59 -9.38 -10.98
N LEU A 71 -24.53 -10.30 -11.19
CA LEU A 71 -24.50 -11.22 -12.33
C LEU A 71 -24.89 -10.50 -13.62
N VAL A 72 -23.99 -10.50 -14.59
CA VAL A 72 -24.17 -9.85 -15.89
C VAL A 72 -24.22 -10.87 -17.02
N LYS A 73 -25.07 -10.63 -18.02
CA LYS A 73 -25.22 -11.48 -19.21
C LYS A 73 -25.04 -10.69 -20.50
N CYS A 74 -24.38 -11.27 -21.51
CA CYS A 74 -24.07 -10.63 -22.78
C CYS A 74 -25.31 -10.22 -23.59
N ASP A 75 -26.39 -10.97 -23.43
CA ASP A 75 -27.66 -10.79 -24.14
C ASP A 75 -28.54 -9.70 -23.51
N LYS A 76 -28.13 -9.18 -22.34
CA LYS A 76 -28.86 -8.13 -21.61
C LYS A 76 -28.15 -6.79 -21.70
N GLU A 77 -28.97 -5.75 -21.74
CA GLU A 77 -28.54 -4.36 -21.59
C GLU A 77 -28.81 -3.91 -20.16
N TYR A 78 -27.83 -3.22 -19.57
CA TYR A 78 -27.85 -2.78 -18.18
C TYR A 78 -27.78 -1.26 -18.15
N GLU A 79 -28.57 -0.63 -17.28
CA GLU A 79 -28.64 0.82 -17.15
C GLU A 79 -27.83 1.29 -15.94
N GLY A 80 -27.02 2.33 -16.15
CA GLY A 80 -26.33 3.02 -15.07
C GLY A 80 -26.54 4.51 -15.20
N SER A 81 -26.23 5.22 -14.14
CA SER A 81 -26.28 6.67 -14.09
C SER A 81 -25.00 7.22 -13.49
N TRP A 82 -24.70 8.48 -13.78
CA TRP A 82 -23.56 9.15 -13.20
C TRP A 82 -23.89 10.60 -12.89
N LYS A 83 -23.15 11.16 -11.95
CA LYS A 83 -23.25 12.54 -11.52
C LYS A 83 -21.84 13.09 -11.28
N LEU A 84 -21.53 14.20 -11.92
CA LEU A 84 -20.33 14.98 -11.69
C LEU A 84 -20.72 16.24 -10.92
N LEU A 85 -20.12 16.42 -9.74
CA LEU A 85 -20.25 17.61 -8.92
C LEU A 85 -18.85 18.16 -8.65
N ASN A 86 -18.51 19.27 -9.31
CA ASN A 86 -17.18 19.87 -9.33
C ASN A 86 -16.11 18.84 -9.71
N ASN A 87 -15.35 18.35 -8.73
CA ASN A 87 -14.26 17.39 -8.88
C ASN A 87 -14.64 15.96 -8.46
N ARG A 88 -15.90 15.71 -8.10
CA ARG A 88 -16.39 14.39 -7.65
C ARG A 88 -17.26 13.75 -8.73
N LEU A 89 -16.82 12.61 -9.25
CA LEU A 89 -17.61 11.75 -10.13
C LEU A 89 -18.20 10.61 -9.31
N ASP A 90 -19.52 10.57 -9.22
CA ASP A 90 -20.28 9.44 -8.70
C ASP A 90 -20.87 8.64 -9.88
N VAL A 91 -20.77 7.32 -9.82
CA VAL A 91 -21.36 6.42 -10.84
C VAL A 91 -22.16 5.35 -10.13
N TYR A 92 -23.38 5.16 -10.58
CA TYR A 92 -24.38 4.29 -10.01
C TYR A 92 -24.76 3.22 -11.02
N ASN A 93 -24.98 2.02 -10.52
CA ASN A 93 -25.56 0.94 -11.28
C ASN A 93 -27.04 0.78 -10.87
N ASP A 94 -27.93 0.90 -11.83
CA ASP A 94 -29.37 1.04 -11.59
C ASP A 94 -30.11 -0.30 -11.81
N PHE A 95 -29.37 -1.40 -11.79
CA PHE A 95 -29.86 -2.76 -12.07
C PHE A 95 -29.70 -3.73 -10.90
N TYR A 96 -29.60 -3.21 -9.67
CA TYR A 96 -29.70 -4.04 -8.48
C TYR A 96 -31.05 -4.74 -8.38
N ASP A 97 -31.07 -5.88 -7.69
CA ASP A 97 -32.30 -6.52 -7.25
C ASP A 97 -33.15 -5.55 -6.42
N GLU A 98 -34.48 -5.63 -6.56
CA GLU A 98 -35.45 -4.75 -5.90
C GLU A 98 -35.28 -4.69 -4.37
N ASN A 99 -34.76 -5.75 -3.74
CA ASN A 99 -34.54 -5.80 -2.30
C ASN A 99 -33.42 -4.85 -1.83
N LEU A 100 -32.38 -4.65 -2.64
CA LEU A 100 -31.29 -3.71 -2.31
C LEU A 100 -31.68 -2.27 -2.60
N GLN A 101 -32.53 -2.05 -3.59
CA GLN A 101 -33.07 -0.72 -3.89
C GLN A 101 -33.87 -0.17 -2.69
N LYS A 102 -34.56 -1.04 -1.93
CA LYS A 102 -35.32 -0.67 -0.71
C LYS A 102 -34.47 -0.19 0.47
N HIS A 103 -33.16 -0.45 0.47
CA HIS A 103 -32.24 -0.07 1.55
C HIS A 103 -31.32 1.11 1.19
N GLU A 104 -31.64 1.82 0.10
CA GLU A 104 -30.80 2.90 -0.44
C GLU A 104 -30.54 4.05 0.54
N ASP A 105 -31.56 4.47 1.31
CA ASP A 105 -31.43 5.57 2.27
C ASP A 105 -30.57 5.22 3.50
N SER A 106 -30.35 3.93 3.77
CA SER A 106 -29.56 3.46 4.91
C SER A 106 -28.07 3.30 4.63
N LEU A 107 -27.65 3.42 3.36
CA LEU A 107 -26.28 3.18 2.92
C LEU A 107 -25.59 4.50 2.57
N ARG A 108 -24.67 4.94 3.44
CA ARG A 108 -23.85 6.13 3.17
C ARG A 108 -22.68 5.77 2.28
N TYR A 109 -22.58 6.42 1.12
CA TYR A 109 -21.36 6.41 0.33
C TYR A 109 -20.35 7.36 0.97
N GLU A 110 -19.45 6.79 1.76
CA GLU A 110 -18.27 7.50 2.25
C GLU A 110 -17.10 7.22 1.32
N THR A 111 -16.36 8.27 0.97
CA THR A 111 -15.08 8.11 0.31
C THR A 111 -14.10 7.59 1.36
N ALA A 112 -13.87 6.28 1.35
CA ALA A 112 -12.80 5.69 2.14
C ALA A 112 -11.50 5.73 1.33
N SER A 113 -10.40 6.15 1.96
CA SER A 113 -9.09 5.96 1.35
C SER A 113 -8.77 4.46 1.28
N LEU A 114 -7.96 4.06 0.30
CA LEU A 114 -7.49 2.67 0.19
C LEU A 114 -6.82 2.22 1.50
N ASP A 115 -6.09 3.12 2.15
CA ASP A 115 -5.54 2.97 3.50
C ASP A 115 -6.59 2.52 4.53
N GLN A 116 -7.70 3.26 4.64
CA GLN A 116 -8.77 2.95 5.61
C GLN A 116 -9.36 1.55 5.38
N LEU A 117 -9.58 1.17 4.12
CA LEU A 117 -10.10 -0.16 3.77
C LEU A 117 -9.09 -1.27 4.04
N GLN A 118 -7.80 -1.01 3.79
CA GLN A 118 -6.73 -1.97 4.04
C GLN A 118 -6.53 -2.20 5.55
N LYS A 119 -6.62 -1.15 6.39
CA LYS A 119 -6.58 -1.26 7.86
C LYS A 119 -7.66 -2.18 8.45
N ILE A 120 -8.85 -2.21 7.86
CA ILE A 120 -9.96 -3.06 8.31
C ILE A 120 -9.73 -4.52 7.93
N ARG A 121 -9.10 -4.77 6.77
CA ARG A 121 -8.94 -6.11 6.19
C ARG A 121 -7.76 -6.89 6.75
N ASP A 122 -6.85 -6.25 7.47
CA ASP A 122 -5.58 -6.86 7.83
C ASP A 122 -5.61 -7.60 9.17
N ASP A 123 -6.03 -8.86 9.12
CA ASP A 123 -5.98 -9.79 10.25
C ASP A 123 -4.78 -10.76 10.17
N SER A 124 -3.92 -10.61 9.15
CA SER A 124 -2.89 -11.58 8.74
C SER A 124 -2.00 -12.07 9.87
N TYR A 125 -1.56 -11.14 10.72
CA TYR A 125 -0.71 -11.42 11.89
C TYR A 125 -1.49 -11.30 13.20
N PHE A 126 -2.67 -10.69 13.16
CA PHE A 126 -3.46 -10.38 14.34
C PHE A 126 -3.79 -11.63 15.15
N LYS A 127 -4.28 -12.69 14.48
CA LYS A 127 -4.65 -13.93 15.17
C LYS A 127 -3.47 -14.56 15.91
N ALA A 128 -2.28 -14.53 15.30
CA ALA A 128 -1.07 -15.07 15.92
C ALA A 128 -0.60 -14.21 17.09
N MET A 129 -0.62 -12.89 16.95
CA MET A 129 -0.29 -11.97 18.03
C MET A 129 -1.27 -12.10 19.21
N MET A 130 -2.58 -12.21 18.96
CA MET A 130 -3.54 -12.46 20.05
C MET A 130 -3.38 -13.82 20.69
N GLY A 131 -2.94 -14.83 19.93
CA GLY A 131 -2.62 -16.15 20.48
C GLY A 131 -1.48 -16.13 21.51
N GLU A 132 -0.66 -15.07 21.50
CA GLU A 132 0.36 -14.84 22.52
C GLU A 132 -0.19 -14.15 23.77
N ILE A 133 -1.46 -13.75 23.85
CA ILE A 133 -2.02 -13.09 25.03
C ILE A 133 -3.02 -14.04 25.70
N ASP A 134 -2.74 -14.41 26.96
CA ASP A 134 -3.64 -15.26 27.71
C ASP A 134 -4.91 -14.47 28.12
N PRO A 135 -6.08 -15.13 28.25
CA PRO A 135 -7.32 -14.43 28.64
C PRO A 135 -7.21 -13.66 29.97
N ILE A 136 -6.38 -14.14 30.90
CA ILE A 136 -6.12 -13.48 32.19
C ILE A 136 -5.22 -12.23 32.06
N GLU A 137 -4.46 -12.12 30.97
CA GLU A 137 -3.59 -10.99 30.65
C GLU A 137 -4.36 -9.86 29.95
N LEU A 138 -5.50 -10.16 29.31
CA LEU A 138 -6.29 -9.19 28.53
C LEU A 138 -6.61 -7.89 29.30
N PRO A 139 -7.04 -7.90 30.58
CA PRO A 139 -7.31 -6.66 31.32
C PRO A 139 -6.07 -5.77 31.47
N PHE A 140 -4.86 -6.34 31.48
CA PHE A 140 -3.59 -5.62 31.62
C PHE A 140 -2.90 -5.38 30.26
N THR A 141 -3.59 -5.64 29.16
CA THR A 141 -3.05 -5.54 27.80
C THR A 141 -3.47 -4.23 27.14
N ARG A 142 -2.51 -3.56 26.50
CA ARG A 142 -2.76 -2.38 25.67
C ARG A 142 -2.31 -2.65 24.25
N ASP A 143 -3.19 -2.44 23.29
CA ASP A 143 -2.80 -2.35 21.89
C ASP A 143 -2.36 -0.92 21.59
N ILE A 144 -1.11 -0.79 21.11
CA ILE A 144 -0.54 0.48 20.67
C ILE A 144 -0.29 0.49 19.16
N SER A 145 -0.62 -0.61 18.48
CA SER A 145 -0.61 -0.67 17.03
C SER A 145 -1.78 0.09 16.41
N SER A 146 -1.74 0.20 15.08
CA SER A 146 -2.87 0.69 14.28
C SER A 146 -3.89 -0.42 13.91
N SER A 147 -3.87 -1.56 14.60
CA SER A 147 -4.69 -2.74 14.26
C SER A 147 -6.12 -2.63 14.83
N ILE A 148 -7.10 -2.44 13.95
CA ILE A 148 -8.52 -2.36 14.36
C ILE A 148 -8.99 -3.65 15.06
N PRO A 149 -8.69 -4.87 14.57
CA PRO A 149 -9.13 -6.10 15.23
C PRO A 149 -8.68 -6.24 16.69
N ALA A 150 -7.47 -5.79 17.03
CA ALA A 150 -6.94 -5.85 18.39
C ALA A 150 -7.71 -4.94 19.35
N GLN A 151 -7.95 -3.71 18.91
CA GLN A 151 -8.77 -2.76 19.65
C GLN A 151 -10.18 -3.30 19.90
N CYS A 152 -10.79 -3.95 18.90
CA CYS A 152 -12.10 -4.58 19.06
C CYS A 152 -12.12 -5.64 20.15
N VAL A 153 -11.10 -6.51 20.22
CA VAL A 153 -11.03 -7.55 21.26
C VAL A 153 -10.76 -6.93 22.64
N LEU A 154 -9.82 -6.00 22.76
CA LEU A 154 -9.50 -5.38 24.05
C LEU A 154 -10.65 -4.56 24.63
N ASN A 155 -11.50 -3.98 23.77
CA ASN A 155 -12.69 -3.24 24.21
C ASN A 155 -13.79 -4.13 24.81
N THR A 156 -13.65 -5.47 24.76
CA THR A 156 -14.57 -6.42 25.39
C THR A 156 -14.30 -6.65 26.87
N VAL A 157 -13.16 -6.16 27.39
CA VAL A 157 -12.74 -6.32 28.79
C VAL A 157 -12.45 -4.96 29.41
N GLU A 158 -12.66 -4.85 30.73
CA GLU A 158 -12.32 -3.64 31.47
C GLU A 158 -10.80 -3.56 31.70
N SER A 159 -10.18 -2.45 31.29
CA SER A 159 -8.74 -2.24 31.42
C SER A 159 -8.33 -2.02 32.89
N GLN A 160 -7.28 -2.71 33.30
CA GLN A 160 -6.66 -2.60 34.61
C GLN A 160 -5.28 -1.95 34.54
N THR A 161 -4.90 -1.31 35.63
CA THR A 161 -3.58 -0.68 35.81
C THR A 161 -2.75 -1.43 36.85
N PRO A 162 -1.41 -1.50 36.71
CA PRO A 162 -0.62 -0.98 35.59
C PRO A 162 -0.75 -1.84 34.33
N ILE A 163 -0.52 -1.24 33.17
CA ILE A 163 -0.39 -1.99 31.90
C ILE A 163 0.85 -2.89 31.98
N ARG A 164 0.68 -4.16 31.62
CA ARG A 164 1.75 -5.19 31.70
C ARG A 164 2.10 -5.79 30.35
N HIS A 165 1.18 -5.76 29.40
CA HIS A 165 1.37 -6.38 28.09
C HIS A 165 1.10 -5.36 26.99
N LEU A 166 1.97 -5.30 26.00
CA LEU A 166 1.81 -4.42 24.84
C LEU A 166 1.64 -5.27 23.58
N ILE A 167 0.59 -4.98 22.81
CA ILE A 167 0.45 -5.46 21.43
C ILE A 167 0.93 -4.35 20.51
N THR A 168 1.82 -4.70 19.59
CA THR A 168 2.51 -3.81 18.66
C THR A 168 2.44 -4.37 17.25
N ASN A 169 2.55 -3.52 16.24
CA ASN A 169 2.67 -3.96 14.85
C ASN A 169 3.67 -3.06 14.13
N PHE A 170 4.83 -3.61 13.79
CA PHE A 170 5.89 -2.87 13.10
C PHE A 170 5.69 -2.80 11.59
N CYS A 171 4.59 -3.33 11.05
CA CYS A 171 4.28 -3.34 9.64
C CYS A 171 3.03 -2.51 9.36
N ARG A 172 3.18 -1.48 8.53
CA ARG A 172 2.07 -0.72 7.97
C ARG A 172 1.33 -1.56 6.94
N TYR A 173 0.08 -1.19 6.68
CA TYR A 173 -0.79 -1.84 5.70
C TYR A 173 -0.27 -1.75 4.26
N ASP A 174 0.59 -0.75 3.97
CA ASP A 174 1.22 -0.50 2.67
C ASP A 174 2.53 -1.30 2.48
N GLY A 175 2.86 -2.17 3.43
CA GLY A 175 4.05 -3.02 3.38
C GLY A 175 5.32 -2.36 3.92
N THR A 176 5.24 -1.14 4.46
CA THR A 176 6.40 -0.44 5.04
C THR A 176 6.56 -0.65 6.54
N LEU A 177 7.72 -0.27 7.08
CA LEU A 177 7.98 -0.26 8.51
C LEU A 177 7.15 0.82 9.22
N ASP A 178 6.48 0.45 10.31
CA ASP A 178 5.69 1.38 11.12
C ASP A 178 6.54 2.08 12.19
N GLN A 179 6.99 3.28 11.86
CA GLN A 179 7.81 4.11 12.75
C GLN A 179 7.02 4.61 13.97
N GLU A 180 5.72 4.86 13.79
CA GLU A 180 4.88 5.40 14.86
C GLU A 180 4.76 4.42 16.01
N THR A 181 4.73 3.11 15.70
CA THR A 181 4.74 2.06 16.72
C THR A 181 6.01 2.12 17.59
N PHE A 182 7.18 2.46 17.03
CA PHE A 182 8.41 2.62 17.83
C PHE A 182 8.30 3.80 18.81
N PHE A 183 7.83 4.96 18.36
CA PHE A 183 7.61 6.12 19.24
C PHE A 183 6.55 5.85 20.31
N ARG A 184 5.48 5.14 19.97
CA ARG A 184 4.43 4.78 20.94
C ARG A 184 4.94 3.82 21.99
N ILE A 185 5.89 2.93 21.67
CA ILE A 185 6.55 2.09 22.67
C ILE A 185 7.34 2.97 23.65
N GLU A 186 7.97 4.05 23.17
CA GLU A 186 8.66 5.01 24.04
C GLU A 186 7.72 5.74 25.02
N GLU A 187 6.42 5.89 24.73
CA GLU A 187 5.48 6.47 25.70
C GLU A 187 5.37 5.63 26.99
N PHE A 188 5.70 4.34 26.92
CA PHE A 188 5.69 3.42 28.07
C PHE A 188 7.03 3.40 28.82
N VAL A 189 7.97 4.28 28.45
CA VAL A 189 9.25 4.48 29.13
C VAL A 189 9.10 4.82 30.61
N GLY A 190 8.03 5.52 31.00
CA GLY A 190 7.76 5.82 32.40
C GLY A 190 7.29 4.60 33.22
N PHE A 191 6.91 3.50 32.55
CA PHE A 191 6.31 2.32 33.15
C PHE A 191 6.99 1.01 32.71
N ARG A 192 8.24 1.07 32.19
CA ARG A 192 8.99 -0.08 31.62
C ARG A 192 9.09 -1.26 32.58
N ASP A 193 9.21 -0.97 33.87
CA ASP A 193 9.32 -1.98 34.92
C ASP A 193 8.03 -2.80 35.09
N HIS A 194 6.89 -2.24 34.70
CA HIS A 194 5.60 -2.93 34.72
C HIS A 194 5.32 -3.71 33.44
N VAL A 195 5.93 -3.34 32.32
CA VAL A 195 5.79 -4.07 31.05
C VAL A 195 6.51 -5.41 31.18
N GLN A 196 5.75 -6.50 31.19
CA GLN A 196 6.22 -7.87 31.31
C GLN A 196 6.34 -8.54 29.94
N LYS A 197 5.53 -8.12 28.95
CA LYS A 197 5.46 -8.75 27.63
C LYS A 197 5.21 -7.72 26.54
N ILE A 198 5.89 -7.89 25.39
CA ILE A 198 5.61 -7.17 24.16
C ILE A 198 5.39 -8.20 23.06
N VAL A 199 4.29 -8.04 22.32
CA VAL A 199 3.90 -8.93 21.22
C VAL A 199 3.88 -8.11 19.93
N PRO A 200 4.50 -8.56 18.83
CA PRO A 200 5.27 -9.80 18.71
C PRO A 200 6.63 -9.73 19.41
N THR A 201 7.08 -10.83 20.01
CA THR A 201 8.42 -10.94 20.62
C THR A 201 9.52 -11.10 19.57
N LYS A 202 9.19 -11.63 18.39
CA LYS A 202 10.11 -11.84 17.28
C LYS A 202 9.55 -11.28 15.98
N PHE A 203 10.39 -10.53 15.29
CA PHE A 203 10.09 -9.85 14.04
C PHE A 203 11.34 -9.85 13.14
N ARG A 204 11.21 -10.28 11.88
CA ARG A 204 12.31 -10.25 10.91
C ARG A 204 11.95 -9.41 9.70
N ILE A 205 12.90 -8.61 9.23
CA ILE A 205 12.84 -7.93 7.95
C ILE A 205 13.73 -8.70 6.98
N LEU A 206 13.14 -9.07 5.85
CA LEU A 206 13.76 -9.91 4.84
C LEU A 206 13.85 -9.12 3.55
N GLY A 207 14.98 -9.21 2.87
CA GLY A 207 15.28 -8.45 1.67
C GLY A 207 15.54 -9.34 0.47
N HIS A 208 15.21 -8.81 -0.71
CA HIS A 208 15.61 -9.32 -2.01
C HIS A 208 16.06 -8.16 -2.89
N LEU A 209 17.19 -8.32 -3.58
CA LEU A 209 17.45 -7.48 -4.75
C LEU A 209 16.37 -7.75 -5.78
N PHE A 210 15.94 -6.72 -6.49
CA PHE A 210 14.97 -6.87 -7.57
C PHE A 210 15.32 -6.00 -8.77
N TYR A 211 14.73 -6.36 -9.89
CA TYR A 211 14.79 -5.64 -11.15
C TYR A 211 13.37 -5.44 -11.68
N SER A 212 13.07 -4.25 -12.18
CA SER A 212 11.85 -3.98 -12.96
C SER A 212 12.03 -2.73 -13.80
N ASP A 213 11.85 -2.86 -15.11
CA ASP A 213 11.81 -1.68 -16.01
C ASP A 213 10.67 -0.75 -15.67
N ARG A 214 9.51 -1.30 -15.28
CA ARG A 214 8.37 -0.47 -14.89
C ARG A 214 8.69 0.36 -13.65
N VAL A 215 9.17 -0.26 -12.57
CA VAL A 215 9.55 0.48 -11.35
C VAL A 215 10.65 1.51 -11.65
N HIS A 216 11.62 1.15 -12.50
CA HIS A 216 12.68 2.07 -12.90
C HIS A 216 12.14 3.38 -13.49
N PHE A 217 11.22 3.29 -14.45
CA PHE A 217 10.64 4.47 -15.11
C PHE A 217 9.59 5.18 -14.26
N ASP A 218 8.86 4.47 -13.40
CA ASP A 218 7.85 5.07 -12.53
C ASP A 218 8.50 5.86 -11.36
N ALA A 219 9.69 5.46 -10.93
CA ALA A 219 10.36 6.03 -9.76
C ALA A 219 11.47 7.05 -10.07
N ARG A 220 11.92 7.11 -11.32
CA ARG A 220 13.05 7.96 -11.76
C ARG A 220 12.66 8.75 -13.01
N PRO A 221 12.97 10.05 -13.09
CA PRO A 221 12.80 10.81 -14.32
C PRO A 221 13.65 10.20 -15.44
N ASP A 222 13.03 9.88 -16.58
CA ASP A 222 13.77 9.44 -17.77
C ASP A 222 14.42 10.66 -18.45
N PRO A 223 15.76 10.76 -18.45
CA PRO A 223 16.44 11.91 -19.05
C PRO A 223 16.26 12.02 -20.56
N SER A 224 15.79 10.96 -21.24
CA SER A 224 15.54 10.92 -22.68
C SER A 224 14.09 11.19 -23.07
N ALA A 225 13.15 11.16 -22.12
CA ALA A 225 11.72 11.31 -22.39
C ALA A 225 11.28 12.75 -22.71
N HIS A 226 12.19 13.71 -22.69
CA HIS A 226 11.85 15.12 -22.79
C HIS A 226 12.37 15.69 -24.10
N CYS A 227 11.49 16.41 -24.81
CA CYS A 227 11.65 17.03 -26.13
C CYS A 227 12.89 17.97 -26.23
N GLN A 228 14.09 17.42 -26.08
CA GLN A 228 15.38 18.09 -26.08
C GLN A 228 15.57 19.12 -24.96
N VAL A 229 14.88 18.96 -23.82
CA VAL A 229 15.03 19.85 -22.66
C VAL A 229 15.89 19.17 -21.60
N ASP A 230 16.90 19.88 -21.10
CA ASP A 230 17.72 19.41 -19.98
C ASP A 230 16.95 19.49 -18.66
N LEU A 231 16.66 18.33 -18.06
CA LEU A 231 16.04 18.19 -16.75
C LEU A 231 16.98 17.59 -15.70
N SER A 232 18.29 17.77 -15.87
CA SER A 232 19.31 17.33 -14.91
C SER A 232 19.02 17.81 -13.48
N THR A 233 18.43 18.98 -13.32
CA THR A 233 18.01 19.55 -12.03
C THR A 233 16.81 18.84 -11.40
N VAL A 234 16.00 18.11 -12.17
CA VAL A 234 14.86 17.32 -11.68
C VAL A 234 15.28 15.90 -11.26
N ARG A 235 16.48 15.45 -11.64
CA ARG A 235 17.02 14.13 -11.21
C ARG A 235 17.18 14.00 -9.70
N SER A 236 17.16 15.11 -8.94
CA SER A 236 17.14 15.07 -7.47
C SER A 236 15.84 14.50 -6.90
N PHE A 237 14.76 14.43 -7.70
CA PHE A 237 13.48 13.85 -7.29
C PHE A 237 13.44 12.35 -7.62
N ASN A 238 14.21 11.56 -6.86
CA ASN A 238 14.10 10.12 -6.89
C ASN A 238 13.18 9.64 -5.77
N LEU A 239 12.23 8.78 -6.10
CA LEU A 239 11.46 8.08 -5.08
C LEU A 239 12.41 7.14 -4.33
N ARG A 240 12.57 7.36 -3.02
CA ARG A 240 13.48 6.54 -2.19
C ARG A 240 12.87 5.19 -1.83
N GLU A 241 11.58 5.18 -1.57
CA GLU A 241 10.84 4.00 -1.14
C GLU A 241 9.51 3.94 -1.89
N MET A 242 9.27 2.81 -2.55
CA MET A 242 8.00 2.49 -3.19
C MET A 242 7.20 1.56 -2.27
N ARG A 243 5.90 1.83 -2.12
CA ARG A 243 4.99 1.16 -1.18
C ARG A 243 3.82 0.50 -1.93
N ASP A 244 3.02 -0.29 -1.21
CA ASP A 244 1.84 -1.01 -1.71
C ASP A 244 2.12 -1.91 -2.93
N ILE A 245 3.29 -2.57 -2.96
CA ILE A 245 3.66 -3.47 -4.05
C ILE A 245 3.03 -4.84 -3.81
N ARG A 246 2.04 -5.20 -4.63
CA ARG A 246 1.43 -6.54 -4.60
C ARG A 246 2.16 -7.47 -5.56
N LEU A 247 3.12 -8.25 -5.05
CA LEU A 247 3.95 -9.15 -5.86
C LEU A 247 3.14 -10.11 -6.75
N THR A 248 1.98 -10.57 -6.27
CA THR A 248 1.05 -11.44 -7.02
C THR A 248 0.44 -10.78 -8.26
N GLN A 249 0.52 -9.45 -8.36
CA GLN A 249 -0.02 -8.64 -9.46
C GLN A 249 1.09 -7.96 -10.28
N ARG A 250 2.36 -8.18 -9.94
CA ARG A 250 3.52 -7.49 -10.50
C ARG A 250 4.47 -8.47 -11.19
N GLU A 251 4.05 -8.98 -12.33
CA GLU A 251 4.85 -9.89 -13.16
C GLU A 251 6.12 -9.22 -13.72
N ASP A 252 6.16 -7.88 -13.76
CA ASP A 252 7.32 -7.11 -14.19
C ASP A 252 8.48 -7.11 -13.19
N ILE A 253 8.23 -7.50 -11.94
CA ILE A 253 9.24 -7.54 -10.88
C ILE A 253 9.94 -8.90 -10.89
N VAL A 254 11.25 -8.88 -11.11
CA VAL A 254 12.10 -10.08 -11.10
C VAL A 254 13.06 -10.02 -9.93
N MET A 255 13.05 -11.06 -9.07
CA MET A 255 14.00 -11.17 -7.97
C MET A 255 15.41 -11.41 -8.52
N ALA A 256 16.33 -10.53 -8.12
CA ALA A 256 17.72 -10.45 -8.55
C ALA A 256 18.71 -10.98 -7.51
N SER A 257 18.22 -11.56 -6.40
CA SER A 257 19.02 -12.30 -5.42
C SER A 257 18.18 -13.38 -4.74
N LYS A 258 18.85 -14.26 -4.00
CA LYS A 258 18.19 -15.02 -2.93
C LYS A 258 17.77 -14.07 -1.80
N GLU A 259 16.88 -14.56 -0.94
CA GLU A 259 16.49 -13.88 0.29
C GLU A 259 17.71 -13.68 1.20
N PHE A 260 17.74 -12.53 1.87
CA PHE A 260 18.66 -12.24 2.97
C PHE A 260 17.94 -11.57 4.13
N VAL A 261 18.43 -11.77 5.35
CA VAL A 261 17.88 -11.10 6.53
C VAL A 261 18.49 -9.71 6.61
N LEU A 262 17.66 -8.68 6.48
CA LEU A 262 18.05 -7.29 6.71
C LEU A 262 18.21 -7.03 8.20
N TYR A 263 17.24 -7.52 8.98
CA TYR A 263 17.22 -7.32 10.41
C TYR A 263 16.43 -8.41 11.13
N ASP A 264 16.93 -8.89 12.26
CA ASP A 264 16.23 -9.83 13.16
C ASP A 264 16.04 -9.16 14.51
N PHE A 265 14.82 -8.68 14.74
CA PHE A 265 14.45 -7.99 15.95
C PHE A 265 13.82 -8.96 16.93
N ASN A 266 14.40 -8.99 18.13
CA ASN A 266 13.86 -9.72 19.27
C ASN A 266 13.54 -8.69 20.36
N ILE A 267 12.26 -8.45 20.56
CA ILE A 267 11.71 -7.53 21.56
C ILE A 267 11.34 -8.33 22.79
N SER A 268 12.32 -8.51 23.68
CA SER A 268 12.01 -8.93 25.04
C SER A 268 11.70 -7.70 25.89
N ALA A 269 10.83 -7.86 26.89
CA ALA A 269 10.61 -6.82 27.89
C ALA A 269 11.92 -6.42 28.60
N GLU A 270 12.87 -7.34 28.72
CA GLU A 270 14.21 -7.06 29.25
C GLU A 270 15.00 -6.10 28.37
N LYS A 271 15.05 -6.34 27.05
CA LYS A 271 15.71 -5.42 26.10
C LYS A 271 15.02 -4.06 26.05
N PHE A 272 13.69 -4.04 26.18
CA PHE A 272 12.93 -2.79 26.28
C PHE A 272 13.35 -1.95 27.51
N ARG A 273 13.59 -2.59 28.66
CA ARG A 273 14.04 -1.92 29.89
C ARG A 273 15.47 -1.40 29.81
N GLN A 274 16.31 -1.95 28.93
CA GLN A 274 17.74 -1.62 28.83
C GLN A 274 18.06 -0.45 27.89
N ASP A 275 17.06 0.25 27.35
CA ASP A 275 17.21 1.47 26.52
C ASP A 275 18.02 1.32 25.22
N THR A 276 18.25 0.10 24.75
CA THR A 276 18.96 -0.15 23.48
C THR A 276 18.03 0.02 22.27
N TYR A 277 17.46 1.21 22.09
CA TYR A 277 17.00 1.67 20.77
C TYR A 277 18.12 2.45 20.10
N ILE A 278 19.26 1.79 19.92
CA ILE A 278 20.40 2.34 19.22
C ILE A 278 20.19 2.22 17.71
N THR A 279 20.76 3.17 16.95
CA THR A 279 20.91 3.00 15.51
C THR A 279 21.65 1.69 15.26
N VAL A 280 21.04 0.79 14.48
CA VAL A 280 21.71 -0.42 14.03
C VAL A 280 22.13 -0.24 12.59
N THR A 281 23.44 -0.14 12.39
CA THR A 281 24.07 -0.25 11.08
C THR A 281 24.53 -1.68 10.89
N GLN A 282 24.06 -2.33 9.83
CA GLN A 282 24.40 -3.70 9.49
C GLN A 282 24.84 -3.82 8.03
N ASP A 283 26.01 -4.40 7.82
CA ASP A 283 26.48 -4.80 6.51
C ASP A 283 25.92 -6.18 6.16
N VAL A 284 25.19 -6.27 5.05
CA VAL A 284 24.65 -7.53 4.55
C VAL A 284 25.32 -7.85 3.21
N THR A 285 26.04 -8.97 3.18
CA THR A 285 26.60 -9.48 1.92
C THR A 285 25.51 -10.24 1.17
N VAL A 286 25.23 -9.80 -0.06
CA VAL A 286 24.20 -10.33 -0.92
C VAL A 286 24.87 -10.93 -2.16
N GLN A 287 24.38 -12.10 -2.59
CA GLN A 287 24.80 -12.78 -3.81
C GLN A 287 23.75 -12.58 -4.90
N PRO A 288 23.99 -11.70 -5.88
CA PRO A 288 23.05 -11.43 -6.95
C PRO A 288 22.94 -12.61 -7.92
N THR A 289 21.73 -12.88 -8.40
CA THR A 289 21.43 -13.91 -9.41
C THR A 289 21.21 -13.30 -10.80
N ARG A 290 21.20 -11.97 -10.90
CA ARG A 290 21.01 -11.18 -12.12
C ARG A 290 22.07 -10.09 -12.18
N PRO A 291 22.45 -9.60 -13.38
CA PRO A 291 23.51 -8.61 -13.58
C PRO A 291 23.12 -7.18 -13.21
N ILE A 292 21.84 -6.93 -12.89
CA ILE A 292 21.30 -5.61 -12.61
C ILE A 292 20.28 -5.65 -11.48
N ALA A 293 20.21 -4.56 -10.71
CA ALA A 293 19.22 -4.36 -9.66
C ALA A 293 18.75 -2.90 -9.62
N ASP A 294 17.48 -2.69 -9.33
CA ASP A 294 16.87 -1.37 -9.15
C ASP A 294 16.76 -0.98 -7.67
N GLY A 295 16.86 -1.95 -6.76
CA GLY A 295 16.74 -1.72 -5.32
C GLY A 295 16.58 -3.01 -4.51
N VAL A 296 16.06 -2.87 -3.30
CA VAL A 296 15.77 -3.95 -2.34
C VAL A 296 14.27 -3.95 -2.03
N ILE A 297 13.57 -5.00 -2.45
CA ILE A 297 12.23 -5.30 -1.93
C ILE A 297 12.40 -5.92 -0.55
N TYR A 298 11.55 -5.51 0.39
CA TYR A 298 11.56 -6.07 1.73
C TYR A 298 10.18 -6.48 2.21
N GLU A 299 10.15 -7.55 3.01
CA GLU A 299 8.97 -8.13 3.61
C GLU A 299 9.19 -8.44 5.09
N PHE A 300 8.07 -8.70 5.79
CA PHE A 300 8.08 -8.96 7.22
C PHE A 300 7.68 -10.39 7.54
N GLU A 301 8.41 -10.98 8.48
CA GLU A 301 8.01 -12.19 9.15
C GLU A 301 7.74 -11.88 10.62
N ILE A 302 6.52 -12.18 11.06
CA ILE A 302 6.06 -11.90 12.43
C ILE A 302 5.73 -13.22 13.12
N LEU A 303 6.39 -13.52 14.23
CA LEU A 303 6.21 -14.79 14.97
C LEU A 303 6.37 -16.04 14.07
N GLY A 304 7.25 -15.99 13.07
CA GLY A 304 7.47 -17.07 12.11
C GLY A 304 6.43 -17.16 10.98
N ILE A 305 5.46 -16.24 10.92
CA ILE A 305 4.42 -16.19 9.89
C ILE A 305 4.78 -15.15 8.84
N ARG A 306 4.62 -15.52 7.57
CA ARG A 306 4.72 -14.63 6.41
C ARG A 306 3.44 -14.67 5.61
N ASN A 307 2.96 -13.51 5.16
CA ASN A 307 1.77 -13.43 4.30
C ASN A 307 2.05 -12.66 3.00
N THR A 308 2.98 -13.19 2.20
CA THR A 308 3.46 -12.55 0.96
C THR A 308 2.42 -12.54 -0.18
N LYS A 309 1.34 -13.32 -0.05
CA LYS A 309 0.28 -13.39 -1.07
C LYS A 309 -0.78 -12.30 -0.90
N LEU A 310 -1.10 -11.93 0.34
CA LEU A 310 -2.20 -11.02 0.64
C LEU A 310 -1.71 -9.62 1.04
N ARG A 311 -0.53 -9.54 1.69
CA ARG A 311 0.04 -8.25 2.08
C ARG A 311 0.89 -7.68 0.94
N PRO A 312 0.79 -6.37 0.70
CA PRO A 312 1.78 -5.68 -0.11
C PRO A 312 3.14 -5.69 0.59
N VAL A 313 4.18 -5.52 -0.22
CA VAL A 313 5.56 -5.28 0.21
C VAL A 313 5.98 -3.86 -0.15
N ALA A 314 7.12 -3.45 0.36
CA ALA A 314 7.76 -2.20 -0.02
C ALA A 314 9.15 -2.44 -0.61
N ALA A 315 9.67 -1.43 -1.30
CA ALA A 315 10.96 -1.48 -1.95
C ALA A 315 11.75 -0.20 -1.70
N PHE A 316 12.96 -0.32 -1.18
CA PHE A 316 13.95 0.75 -1.27
C PHE A 316 14.56 0.76 -2.65
N LEU A 317 14.61 1.93 -3.26
CA LEU A 317 15.15 2.11 -4.60
C LEU A 317 16.55 2.69 -4.48
N PHE A 318 17.49 2.11 -5.24
CA PHE A 318 18.79 2.74 -5.40
C PHE A 318 18.64 4.05 -6.18
N PRO A 319 19.54 5.03 -5.99
CA PRO A 319 19.47 6.29 -6.73
C PRO A 319 19.44 6.08 -8.25
N GLU A 320 20.20 5.11 -8.73
CA GLU A 320 20.22 4.66 -10.12
C GLU A 320 20.16 3.13 -10.18
N ARG A 321 19.84 2.59 -11.36
CA ARG A 321 19.97 1.15 -11.63
C ARG A 321 21.45 0.78 -11.57
N VAL A 322 21.77 -0.25 -10.80
CA VAL A 322 23.16 -0.68 -10.58
C VAL A 322 23.45 -1.98 -11.31
N ASN A 323 24.67 -2.09 -11.84
CA ASN A 323 25.22 -3.37 -12.24
C ASN A 323 25.66 -4.13 -10.99
N THR A 324 25.28 -5.39 -10.89
CA THR A 324 25.58 -6.21 -9.73
C THR A 324 26.92 -6.92 -9.91
N ASN A 325 27.64 -7.08 -8.80
CA ASN A 325 28.87 -7.87 -8.73
C ASN A 325 28.59 -9.19 -8.00
N PRO A 326 29.43 -10.24 -8.18
CA PRO A 326 29.22 -11.55 -7.54
C PRO A 326 29.01 -11.48 -6.03
N ASP A 327 29.69 -10.54 -5.37
CA ASP A 327 29.47 -10.18 -3.98
C ASP A 327 29.18 -8.69 -3.90
N MET A 328 28.03 -8.34 -3.34
CA MET A 328 27.59 -6.96 -3.16
C MET A 328 27.23 -6.73 -1.70
N THR A 329 27.70 -5.64 -1.11
CA THR A 329 27.34 -5.29 0.28
C THR A 329 26.27 -4.21 0.29
N VAL A 330 25.11 -4.59 0.83
CA VAL A 330 24.02 -3.68 1.15
C VAL A 330 24.22 -3.23 2.59
N VAL A 331 24.25 -1.92 2.81
CA VAL A 331 24.27 -1.32 4.16
C VAL A 331 22.84 -1.00 4.55
N PHE A 332 22.47 -1.50 5.72
CA PHE A 332 21.18 -1.28 6.35
C PHE A 332 21.38 -0.43 7.59
N ASP A 333 20.73 0.74 7.64
CA ASP A 333 20.66 1.58 8.82
C ASP A 333 19.23 1.63 9.33
N LEU A 334 19.03 1.19 10.58
CA LEU A 334 17.75 1.32 11.29
C LEU A 334 17.91 2.30 12.46
N HIS A 335 17.18 3.40 12.42
CA HIS A 335 17.14 4.40 13.47
C HIS A 335 15.69 4.67 13.91
N LEU A 336 15.28 4.20 15.10
CA LEU A 336 13.96 4.50 15.69
C LEU A 336 12.78 4.42 14.70
N GLY A 337 12.74 3.38 13.87
CA GLY A 337 11.68 3.19 12.87
C GLY A 337 11.97 3.80 11.50
N GLU A 338 13.00 4.64 11.34
CA GLU A 338 13.56 4.98 10.04
C GLU A 338 14.49 3.89 9.54
N MET A 339 14.24 3.44 8.32
CA MET A 339 15.01 2.40 7.66
C MET A 339 15.64 2.99 6.41
N LEU A 340 16.96 2.90 6.30
CA LEU A 340 17.72 3.33 5.14
C LEU A 340 18.49 2.13 4.62
N ILE A 341 18.37 1.91 3.31
CA ILE A 341 19.13 0.86 2.62
C ILE A 341 19.95 1.53 1.55
N SER A 342 21.25 1.26 1.56
CA SER A 342 22.21 1.80 0.61
C SER A 342 23.24 0.74 0.22
N LEU A 343 24.10 1.08 -0.73
CA LEU A 343 25.21 0.23 -1.14
C LEU A 343 26.49 0.78 -0.55
N LYS A 344 27.32 -0.10 0.01
CA LYS A 344 28.49 0.31 0.80
C LYS A 344 29.51 1.13 0.00
N ASP A 345 29.65 0.81 -1.29
CA ASP A 345 30.74 1.30 -2.14
C ASP A 345 30.25 1.89 -3.49
N LEU A 346 29.06 2.51 -3.52
CA LEU A 346 28.66 3.29 -4.69
C LEU A 346 29.42 4.63 -4.71
N PRO A 347 30.12 4.99 -5.80
CA PRO A 347 30.81 6.27 -5.94
C PRO A 347 29.87 7.48 -5.91
#